data_AF-A0A8E0FJ93-F1
#
_entry.id   AF-A0A8E0FJ93-F1
#
_cell.length_a   1.000
_cell.length_b   1.000
_cell.length_c   1.000
_cell.angle_alpha   90.00
_cell.angle_beta   90.00
_cell.angle_gamma   90.00
#
_symmetry.space_group_name_H-M   'P 1'
#
loop_
_entity.id
_entity.type
_entity.pdbx_description
1 polymer ?
#
loop_
_entity_poly.entity_id
_entity_poly.type
_entity_poly.pdbx_seq_one_letter_code
_entity_poly.pdbx_strand_id
1 'polypeptide(L)'
;MTGSLPPADPAVTAAAVAETDAARKNAAALAQTLMAKTRPGTGNAYLTRKGFPDRECRMLTGTHRAGGVSWRAGDLVVPLYDDSGELVNLQLISADGRKRTLKGGQVRGTCHTLEGQNQPENVCG
;
A
#
# COMPACT_ATOMS: atom_id res chain seq x y z
N MET A 1 -44.86 14.05 14.14
CA MET A 1 -44.52 14.75 12.89
C MET A 1 -43.20 14.21 12.40
N THR A 2 -43.23 13.46 11.30
CA THR A 2 -42.07 12.88 10.61
C THR A 2 -41.29 14.00 9.93
N GLY A 3 -40.04 14.23 10.34
CA GLY A 3 -39.12 15.15 9.69
C GLY A 3 -38.40 14.44 8.56
N SER A 4 -38.76 14.74 7.32
CA SER A 4 -38.12 14.22 6.11
C SER A 4 -36.72 14.82 5.96
N LEU A 5 -35.71 13.96 5.83
CA LEU A 5 -34.37 14.32 5.37
C LEU A 5 -34.42 14.61 3.86
N PRO A 6 -33.71 15.63 3.34
CA PRO A 6 -33.64 15.86 1.90
C PRO A 6 -32.89 14.71 1.20
N PRO A 7 -33.27 14.33 -0.04
CA PRO A 7 -32.55 13.32 -0.80
C PRO A 7 -31.17 13.85 -1.16
N ALA A 8 -30.13 13.06 -0.89
CA ALA A 8 -28.77 13.37 -1.32
C ALA A 8 -28.72 13.43 -2.87
N ASP A 9 -28.38 14.60 -3.41
CA ASP A 9 -28.29 14.82 -4.85
C ASP A 9 -27.34 13.83 -5.54
N PRO A 10 -27.80 13.03 -6.51
CA PRO A 10 -26.98 12.03 -7.21
C PRO A 10 -25.84 12.65 -8.06
N ALA A 11 -25.91 13.95 -8.35
CA ALA A 11 -24.87 14.67 -9.07
C ALA A 11 -23.58 14.86 -8.25
N VAL A 12 -23.69 14.97 -6.92
CA VAL A 12 -22.54 15.11 -6.02
C VAL A 12 -21.76 13.79 -5.93
N THR A 13 -22.42 12.66 -6.10
CA THR A 13 -21.82 11.32 -6.06
C THR A 13 -21.03 10.99 -7.32
N ALA A 14 -21.52 11.36 -8.51
CA ALA A 14 -20.86 11.03 -9.78
C ALA A 14 -19.51 11.73 -9.97
N ALA A 15 -19.41 13.01 -9.59
CA ALA A 15 -18.15 13.76 -9.64
C ALA A 15 -17.13 13.22 -8.64
N ALA A 16 -17.57 12.90 -7.42
CA ALA A 16 -16.73 12.27 -6.40
C ALA A 16 -16.23 10.88 -6.84
N VAL A 17 -17.07 10.08 -7.51
CA VAL A 17 -16.68 8.76 -8.04
C VAL A 17 -15.70 8.90 -9.23
N ALA A 18 -15.92 9.85 -10.13
CA ALA A 18 -15.02 10.11 -11.27
C ALA A 18 -13.64 10.65 -10.82
N GLU A 19 -13.60 11.54 -9.83
CA GLU A 19 -12.34 11.98 -9.20
C GLU A 19 -11.62 10.82 -8.51
N THR A 20 -12.34 9.89 -7.89
CA THR A 20 -11.73 8.69 -7.31
C THR A 20 -11.22 7.70 -8.36
N ASP A 21 -11.86 7.58 -9.52
CA ASP A 21 -11.40 6.70 -10.62
C ASP A 21 -10.12 7.22 -11.27
N ALA A 22 -10.07 8.52 -11.59
CA ALA A 22 -8.87 9.14 -12.14
C ALA A 22 -7.69 9.05 -11.16
N ALA A 23 -7.94 9.30 -9.87
CA ALA A 23 -6.93 9.15 -8.82
C ALA A 23 -6.45 7.69 -8.69
N ARG A 24 -7.36 6.71 -8.77
CA ARG A 24 -7.02 5.28 -8.73
C ARG A 24 -6.18 4.87 -9.95
N LYS A 25 -6.57 5.27 -11.16
CA LYS A 25 -5.81 4.99 -12.40
C LYS A 25 -4.41 5.60 -12.35
N ASN A 26 -4.28 6.84 -11.87
CA ASN A 26 -2.99 7.47 -11.66
C ASN A 26 -2.13 6.71 -10.64
N ALA A 27 -2.73 6.26 -9.53
CA ALA A 27 -2.02 5.46 -8.53
C ALA A 27 -1.57 4.10 -9.09
N ALA A 28 -2.42 3.42 -9.87
CA ALA A 28 -2.08 2.17 -10.54
C ALA A 28 -0.93 2.35 -11.55
N ALA A 29 -0.98 3.41 -12.38
CA ALA A 29 0.08 3.72 -13.33
C ALA A 29 1.41 4.05 -12.63
N LEU A 30 1.37 4.81 -11.52
CA LEU A 30 2.54 5.07 -10.70
C LEU A 30 3.07 3.80 -10.04
N ALA A 31 2.18 2.92 -9.58
CA ALA A 31 2.55 1.63 -9.00
C ALA A 31 3.29 0.76 -10.01
N GLN A 32 2.78 0.65 -11.23
CA GLN A 32 3.43 -0.07 -12.33
C GLN A 32 4.81 0.52 -12.66
N THR A 33 4.91 1.85 -12.73
CA THR A 33 6.19 2.55 -12.99
C THR A 33 7.21 2.26 -11.89
N LEU A 34 6.77 2.21 -10.63
CA LEU A 34 7.63 1.89 -9.50
C LEU A 34 8.02 0.41 -9.47
N MET A 35 7.11 -0.50 -9.84
CA MET A 35 7.41 -1.93 -9.97
C MET A 35 8.54 -2.19 -10.97
N ALA A 36 8.62 -1.44 -12.06
CA ALA A 36 9.74 -1.51 -13.00
C ALA A 36 11.09 -1.10 -12.37
N LYS A 37 11.06 -0.34 -11.27
CA LYS A 37 12.24 0.09 -10.49
C LYS A 37 12.43 -0.76 -9.23
N THR A 38 11.92 -1.99 -9.24
CA THR A 38 12.14 -2.95 -8.15
C THR A 38 12.82 -4.20 -8.65
N ARG A 39 13.51 -4.86 -7.72
CA ARG A 39 14.04 -6.21 -7.91
C ARG A 39 13.43 -7.16 -6.89
N PRO A 40 13.12 -8.42 -7.26
CA PRO A 40 12.84 -9.46 -6.29
C PRO A 40 14.10 -9.78 -5.47
N GLY A 41 13.92 -10.23 -4.24
CA GLY A 41 15.00 -10.74 -3.40
C GLY A 41 14.53 -11.07 -1.98
N THR A 42 15.46 -11.46 -1.14
CA THR A 42 15.27 -11.74 0.29
C THR A 42 16.21 -10.87 1.11
N GLY A 43 16.12 -10.94 2.44
CA GLY A 43 17.03 -10.23 3.35
C GLY A 43 16.77 -8.72 3.46
N ASN A 44 15.55 -8.26 3.18
CA ASN A 44 15.21 -6.86 3.33
C ASN A 44 15.34 -6.41 4.80
N ALA A 45 16.01 -5.28 5.05
CA ALA A 45 16.27 -4.78 6.41
C ALA A 45 15.00 -4.67 7.29
N TYR A 46 13.87 -4.27 6.72
CA TYR A 46 12.61 -4.21 7.46
C TYR A 46 12.09 -5.61 7.81
N LEU A 47 12.09 -6.55 6.87
CA LEU A 47 11.60 -7.92 7.09
C LEU A 47 12.52 -8.72 8.01
N THR A 48 13.83 -8.58 7.87
CA THR A 48 14.82 -9.13 8.80
C THR A 48 14.56 -8.65 10.23
N ARG A 49 14.31 -7.36 10.42
CA ARG A 49 13.95 -6.80 11.74
C ARG A 49 12.59 -7.28 12.25
N LYS A 50 11.70 -7.69 11.36
CA LYS A 50 10.42 -8.33 11.72
C LYS A 50 10.54 -9.84 11.96
N GLY A 51 11.73 -10.43 11.86
CA GLY A 51 11.94 -11.86 12.06
C GLY A 51 11.71 -12.71 10.80
N PHE A 52 11.62 -12.08 9.62
CA PHE A 52 11.36 -12.75 8.34
C PHE A 52 12.48 -12.50 7.31
N PRO A 53 13.76 -12.84 7.61
CA PRO A 53 14.87 -12.54 6.72
C PRO A 53 14.77 -13.25 5.36
N ASP A 54 14.25 -14.48 5.31
CA ASP A 54 14.17 -15.28 4.08
C ASP A 54 12.90 -15.03 3.27
N ARG A 55 12.02 -14.11 3.72
CA ARG A 55 10.78 -13.81 3.02
C ARG A 55 11.06 -13.10 1.72
N GLU A 56 10.54 -13.64 0.63
CA GLU A 56 10.59 -13.01 -0.68
C GLU A 56 9.89 -11.64 -0.65
N CYS A 57 10.55 -10.67 -1.27
CA CYS A 57 10.07 -9.30 -1.29
C CYS A 57 10.55 -8.54 -2.53
N ARG A 58 9.90 -7.41 -2.80
CA ARG A 58 10.33 -6.46 -3.83
C ARG A 58 11.05 -5.32 -3.17
N MET A 59 12.25 -5.01 -3.64
CA MET A 59 13.07 -3.93 -3.11
C MET A 59 13.26 -2.86 -4.19
N LEU A 60 13.19 -1.59 -3.81
CA LEU A 60 13.57 -0.50 -4.70
C LEU A 60 15.03 -0.66 -5.15
N THR A 61 15.29 -0.42 -6.42
CA THR A 61 16.65 -0.41 -6.98
C THR A 61 17.26 0.98 -7.02
N GLY A 62 16.46 2.03 -6.76
CA GLY A 62 16.90 3.42 -6.76
C GLY A 62 16.11 4.28 -5.76
N THR A 63 16.36 5.58 -5.79
CA THR A 63 15.65 6.53 -4.93
C THR A 63 14.31 6.94 -5.51
N HIS A 64 13.31 7.09 -4.67
CA HIS A 64 12.00 7.61 -5.05
C HIS A 64 11.47 8.57 -3.97
N ARG A 65 10.75 9.63 -4.36
CA ARG A 65 10.09 10.52 -3.40
C ARG A 65 8.58 10.43 -3.57
N ALA A 66 7.88 10.09 -2.49
CA ALA A 66 6.43 10.04 -2.46
C ALA A 66 5.91 10.49 -1.10
N GLY A 67 4.87 11.34 -1.11
CA GLY A 67 4.18 11.78 0.12
C GLY A 67 5.09 12.45 1.15
N GLY A 68 6.07 13.24 0.69
CA GLY A 68 7.05 13.90 1.56
C GLY A 68 8.13 12.97 2.14
N VAL A 69 8.12 11.68 1.79
CA VAL A 69 9.12 10.69 2.22
C VAL A 69 10.07 10.39 1.06
N SER A 70 11.37 10.30 1.37
CA SER A 70 12.40 9.85 0.43
C SER A 70 12.73 8.38 0.70
N TRP A 71 12.43 7.54 -0.27
CA TRP A 71 12.72 6.12 -0.33
C TRP A 71 14.03 5.88 -1.06
N ARG A 72 14.77 4.86 -0.65
CA ARG A 72 16.11 4.54 -1.15
C ARG A 72 16.15 3.13 -1.70
N ALA A 73 17.22 2.82 -2.43
CA ALA A 73 17.48 1.46 -2.84
C ALA A 73 17.54 0.53 -1.61
N GLY A 74 16.89 -0.64 -1.71
CA GLY A 74 16.76 -1.57 -0.59
C GLY A 74 15.52 -1.34 0.28
N ASP A 75 14.78 -0.23 0.15
CA ASP A 75 13.48 -0.10 0.82
C ASP A 75 12.46 -1.10 0.22
N LEU A 76 11.58 -1.60 1.08
CA LEU A 76 10.59 -2.61 0.74
C LEU A 76 9.43 -1.97 -0.04
N VAL A 77 9.00 -2.66 -1.09
CA VAL A 77 7.81 -2.35 -1.86
C VAL A 77 6.86 -3.53 -1.78
N VAL A 78 5.59 -3.24 -1.47
CA VAL A 78 4.51 -4.21 -1.36
C VAL A 78 3.46 -3.84 -2.40
N PRO A 79 3.33 -4.57 -3.52
CA PRO A 79 2.27 -4.33 -4.48
C PRO A 79 0.89 -4.61 -3.87
N LEU A 80 -0.11 -3.80 -4.21
CA LEU A 80 -1.50 -3.93 -3.79
C LEU A 80 -2.32 -4.36 -5.01
N TYR A 81 -2.88 -5.57 -4.95
CA TYR A 81 -3.74 -6.11 -5.99
C TYR A 81 -5.21 -6.05 -5.57
N ASP A 82 -6.12 -5.92 -6.51
CA ASP A 82 -7.54 -6.14 -6.28
C ASP A 82 -7.92 -7.63 -6.36
N ASP A 83 -9.20 -7.95 -6.14
CA ASP A 83 -9.73 -9.32 -6.24
C ASP A 83 -9.61 -9.93 -7.65
N SER A 84 -9.40 -9.11 -8.68
CA SER A 84 -9.15 -9.56 -10.05
C SER A 84 -7.67 -9.84 -10.31
N GLY A 85 -6.78 -9.52 -9.35
CA GLY A 85 -5.33 -9.63 -9.48
C GLY A 85 -4.66 -8.46 -10.19
N GLU A 86 -5.37 -7.35 -10.44
CA GLU A 86 -4.80 -6.18 -11.08
C GLU A 86 -4.04 -5.31 -10.07
N LEU A 87 -2.86 -4.80 -10.44
CA LEU A 87 -2.09 -3.90 -9.60
C LEU A 87 -2.78 -2.53 -9.50
N VAL A 88 -3.52 -2.32 -8.42
CA VAL A 88 -4.27 -1.08 -8.20
C VAL A 88 -3.47 -0.02 -7.44
N ASN A 89 -2.46 -0.43 -6.65
CA ASN A 89 -1.62 0.48 -5.87
C ASN A 89 -0.34 -0.24 -5.37
N LEU A 90 0.49 0.42 -4.57
CA LEU A 90 1.56 -0.19 -3.79
C LEU A 90 1.75 0.52 -2.45
N GLN A 91 2.39 -0.18 -1.52
CA GLN A 91 2.85 0.33 -0.24
C GLN A 91 4.37 0.29 -0.19
N LEU A 92 4.97 1.41 0.18
CA LEU A 92 6.40 1.52 0.44
C LEU A 92 6.63 1.40 1.94
N ILE A 93 7.64 0.63 2.32
CA ILE A 93 8.04 0.40 3.71
C ILE A 93 9.54 0.61 3.82
N SER A 94 9.93 1.58 4.65
CA SER A 94 11.32 1.93 4.83
C SER A 94 11.97 0.97 5.80
N ALA A 95 13.30 0.88 5.79
CA ALA A 95 14.04 0.12 6.78
C ALA A 95 13.67 0.50 8.24
N ASP A 96 13.36 1.78 8.49
CA ASP A 96 12.91 2.29 9.79
C ASP A 96 11.49 1.84 10.16
N GLY A 97 10.70 1.35 9.19
CA GLY A 97 9.33 0.87 9.38
C GLY A 97 8.27 1.92 9.09
N ARG A 98 8.65 3.09 8.57
CA ARG A 98 7.68 4.06 8.04
C ARG A 98 7.05 3.48 6.78
N LYS A 99 5.71 3.47 6.75
CA LYS A 99 4.92 2.97 5.62
C LYS A 99 4.15 4.12 4.96
N ARG A 100 4.05 4.09 3.64
CA ARG A 100 3.16 4.98 2.86
C ARG A 100 2.58 4.25 1.66
N THR A 101 1.34 4.53 1.34
CA THR A 101 0.71 4.15 0.08
C THR A 101 0.75 5.33 -0.89
N LEU A 102 0.61 5.07 -2.19
CA LEU A 102 0.49 6.15 -3.17
C LEU A 102 -0.82 6.90 -2.95
N LYS A 103 -0.75 8.24 -2.97
CA LYS A 103 -1.89 9.14 -2.80
C LYS A 103 -2.86 8.93 -3.97
N GLY A 104 -4.15 8.81 -3.68
CA GLY A 104 -5.19 8.65 -4.70
C GLY A 104 -5.60 7.20 -5.01
N GLY A 105 -4.84 6.20 -4.56
CA GLY A 105 -5.29 4.81 -4.66
C GLY A 105 -6.25 4.43 -3.52
N GLN A 106 -7.12 3.46 -3.76
CA GLN A 106 -8.03 2.94 -2.75
C GLN A 106 -7.24 2.26 -1.62
N VAL A 107 -7.31 2.82 -0.40
CA VAL A 107 -6.70 2.25 0.81
C VAL A 107 -7.77 1.65 1.75
N ARG A 108 -9.05 2.02 1.56
CA ARG A 108 -10.20 1.42 2.27
C ARG A 108 -10.72 0.22 1.48
N GLY A 109 -10.57 -0.97 2.04
CA GLY A 109 -10.99 -2.25 1.45
C GLY A 109 -9.82 -3.16 1.01
N THR A 110 -8.62 -2.61 0.80
CA THR A 110 -7.40 -3.39 0.56
C THR A 110 -6.76 -3.75 1.90
N CYS A 111 -7.38 -4.72 2.58
CA CYS A 111 -6.81 -5.35 3.76
C CYS A 111 -5.61 -6.21 3.35
N HIS A 112 -4.38 -5.72 3.59
CA HIS A 112 -3.29 -6.64 3.86
C HIS A 112 -3.16 -6.81 5.35
N THR A 113 -3.82 -7.87 5.83
CA THR A 113 -3.31 -8.61 6.97
C THR A 113 -1.91 -9.06 6.58
N LEU A 114 -0.90 -8.31 7.00
CA LEU A 114 0.36 -8.95 7.35
C LEU A 114 -0.08 -9.92 8.45
N GLU A 115 -0.24 -11.20 8.15
CA GLU A 115 -0.34 -12.22 9.18
C GLU A 115 0.95 -12.10 10.01
N GLY A 116 0.89 -11.22 11.01
CA GLY A 116 1.60 -11.43 12.24
C GLY A 116 1.07 -12.76 12.70
N GLN A 117 1.82 -13.83 12.44
CA GLN A 117 1.72 -15.00 13.28
C GLN A 117 1.82 -14.44 14.69
N ASN A 118 0.69 -14.47 15.40
CA ASN A 118 0.63 -14.35 16.83
C ASN A 118 1.52 -15.49 17.31
N GLN A 119 2.83 -15.26 17.44
CA GLN A 119 3.63 -16.06 18.33
C GLN A 119 3.19 -15.58 19.70
N PRO A 120 2.43 -16.39 20.48
CA PRO A 120 2.31 -16.09 21.88
C PRO A 120 3.74 -16.12 22.43
N GLU A 121 4.19 -14.92 22.78
CA GLU A 121 5.27 -14.67 23.73
C GLU A 121 4.93 -15.40 25.03
N ASN A 122 5.25 -16.69 25.12
CA ASN A 122 5.29 -17.38 26.39
C ASN A 122 6.68 -17.15 27.00
N VAL A 123 6.82 -15.99 27.63
CA VAL A 123 7.87 -15.75 28.61
C VAL A 123 7.37 -16.22 29.98
N CYS A 124 8.27 -16.93 30.68
CA CYS A 124 8.38 -17.13 32.13
C CYS A 124 8.07 -18.56 32.64
N GLY A 125 9.10 -19.18 33.22
CA GLY A 125 9.10 -20.47 33.90
C GLY A 125 10.47 -21.15 33.79
#